data_AF-A0A6P5PXI4-F1
#
_entry.id   AF-A0A6P5PXI4-F1
#
_cell.length_a   1.000
_cell.length_b   1.000
_cell.length_c   1.000
_cell.angle_alpha   90.00
_cell.angle_beta   90.00
_cell.angle_gamma   90.00
#
_symmetry.space_group_name_H-M   'P 1'
#
loop_
_entity.id
_entity.type
_entity.pdbx_description
1 polymer ?
#
loop_
_entity_poly.entity_id
_entity_poly.type
_entity_poly.pdbx_seq_one_letter_code
_entity_poly.pdbx_strand_id
1 'polypeptide(L)'
;MTEYKLVVVGAGGVGKSALTIQLIQNHFVDEYDPTIEDSYRKQVVIDGETCLLDILDTAGQEEYSAMRDQYMRTGEGFLCVFAINNTKSFEDIHQYREQIKRVKDSDDVPMVLVGNKCDLAARTVESRQAQDLARSYGIPYIETSAKTRQGSRSGSGSSSGTLWDPPSPGTHVTQRPSSWCGGCLLYASP
;
A
#
# COMPACT_ATOMS: atom_id res chain seq x y z
N MET A 1 15.76 -17.36 -3.53
CA MET A 1 14.91 -16.23 -3.94
C MET A 1 13.87 -16.06 -2.85
N THR A 2 13.95 -14.99 -2.08
CA THR A 2 13.01 -14.71 -1.00
C THR A 2 11.67 -14.28 -1.60
N GLU A 3 10.56 -14.82 -1.10
CA GLU A 3 9.20 -14.45 -1.50
C GLU A 3 8.59 -13.59 -0.38
N TYR A 4 7.98 -12.47 -0.75
CA TYR A 4 7.26 -11.57 0.16
C TYR A 4 5.78 -11.53 -0.23
N LYS A 5 4.91 -11.86 0.72
CA LYS A 5 3.45 -11.90 0.50
C LYS A 5 2.80 -10.59 0.88
N LEU A 6 2.40 -9.80 -0.10
CA LEU A 6 1.76 -8.51 0.10
C LEU A 6 0.25 -8.62 -0.13
N VAL A 7 -0.53 -7.93 0.69
CA VAL A 7 -1.99 -7.92 0.56
C VAL A 7 -2.48 -6.48 0.43
N VAL A 8 -3.29 -6.21 -0.59
CA VAL A 8 -3.89 -4.89 -0.82
C VAL A 8 -5.30 -4.89 -0.23
N VAL A 9 -5.54 -4.09 0.81
CA VAL A 9 -6.84 -4.00 1.50
C VAL A 9 -7.41 -2.59 1.41
N GLY A 10 -8.73 -2.48 1.48
CA GLY A 10 -9.44 -1.21 1.39
C GLY A 10 -10.83 -1.35 0.79
N ALA A 11 -11.64 -0.30 0.91
CA ALA A 11 -13.04 -0.30 0.49
C ALA A 11 -13.21 -0.60 -1.03
N GLY A 12 -14.43 -0.95 -1.42
CA GLY A 12 -14.80 -1.08 -2.83
C GLY A 12 -14.52 0.20 -3.64
N GLY A 13 -14.02 0.04 -4.86
CA GLY A 13 -13.84 1.16 -5.78
C GLY A 13 -12.70 2.14 -5.47
N VAL A 14 -11.87 1.90 -4.44
CA VAL A 14 -10.71 2.76 -4.13
C VAL A 14 -9.56 2.64 -5.13
N GLY A 15 -9.57 1.58 -5.96
CA GLY A 15 -8.58 1.33 -7.01
C GLY A 15 -7.42 0.41 -6.61
N LYS A 16 -7.68 -0.61 -5.78
CA LYS A 16 -6.71 -1.63 -5.38
C LYS A 16 -6.15 -2.39 -6.59
N SER A 17 -7.03 -2.97 -7.40
CA SER A 17 -6.70 -3.67 -8.64
C SER A 17 -5.93 -2.78 -9.62
N ALA A 18 -6.42 -1.55 -9.83
CA ALA A 18 -5.74 -0.58 -10.69
C ALA A 18 -4.32 -0.25 -10.19
N LEU A 19 -4.11 -0.14 -8.87
CA LEU A 19 -2.78 0.05 -8.29
C LEU A 19 -1.89 -1.18 -8.46
N THR A 20 -2.43 -2.37 -8.20
CA THR A 20 -1.70 -3.64 -8.31
C THR A 20 -1.26 -3.90 -9.75
N ILE A 21 -2.18 -3.74 -10.71
CA ILE A 21 -1.88 -3.89 -12.14
C ILE A 21 -0.85 -2.86 -12.58
N GLN A 22 -1.00 -1.59 -12.17
CA GLN A 22 -0.03 -0.54 -12.51
C GLN A 22 1.36 -0.82 -11.91
N LEU A 23 1.43 -1.40 -10.71
CA LEU A 23 2.67 -1.83 -10.06
C LEU A 23 3.36 -2.97 -10.84
N ILE A 24 2.59 -3.86 -11.48
CA ILE A 24 3.12 -5.10 -12.04
C ILE A 24 3.38 -5.01 -13.53
N GLN A 25 2.46 -4.42 -14.28
CA GLN A 25 2.47 -4.40 -15.74
C GLN A 25 3.02 -3.10 -16.34
N ASN A 26 3.29 -2.06 -15.52
CA ASN A 26 3.58 -0.70 -16.02
C ASN A 26 2.53 -0.21 -17.04
N HIS A 27 1.30 -0.71 -16.95
CA HIS A 27 0.20 -0.43 -17.87
C HIS A 27 -1.08 -0.22 -17.06
N PHE A 28 -1.88 0.77 -17.47
CA PHE A 28 -3.19 1.04 -16.87
C PHE A 28 -4.27 0.45 -17.77
N VAL A 29 -5.15 -0.36 -17.20
CA VAL A 29 -6.32 -0.91 -17.90
C VAL A 29 -7.53 -0.05 -17.52
N ASP A 30 -8.13 0.63 -18.52
CA ASP A 30 -9.31 1.49 -18.35
C ASP A 30 -10.62 0.69 -18.09
N GLU A 31 -10.64 -0.61 -18.40
CA GLU A 31 -11.80 -1.48 -18.20
C GLU A 31 -11.83 -2.04 -16.76
N TYR A 32 -12.91 -1.71 -16.03
CA TYR A 32 -13.14 -2.16 -14.66
C TYR A 32 -13.97 -3.46 -14.66
N ASP A 33 -13.32 -4.58 -14.36
CA ASP A 33 -14.00 -5.83 -13.98
C ASP A 33 -13.91 -5.99 -12.44
N PRO A 34 -15.03 -6.13 -11.71
CA PRO A 34 -15.00 -6.32 -10.27
C PRO A 34 -14.15 -7.55 -9.86
N THR A 35 -13.00 -7.31 -9.22
CA THR A 35 -12.13 -8.38 -8.72
C THR A 35 -12.81 -9.22 -7.64
N ILE A 36 -12.72 -10.55 -7.77
CA ILE A 36 -13.06 -11.51 -6.72
C ILE A 36 -11.84 -11.72 -5.81
N GLU A 37 -10.75 -12.23 -6.37
CA GLU A 37 -9.43 -12.32 -5.75
C GLU A 37 -8.41 -12.65 -6.85
N ASP A 38 -7.36 -11.84 -7.00
CA ASP A 38 -6.30 -12.06 -7.99
C ASP A 38 -4.92 -12.01 -7.33
N SER A 39 -4.07 -13.01 -7.60
CA SER A 39 -2.67 -13.01 -7.18
C SER A 39 -1.78 -12.65 -8.36
N TYR A 40 -0.86 -11.73 -8.12
CA TYR A 40 0.09 -11.28 -9.10
C TYR A 40 1.51 -11.35 -8.56
N ARG A 41 2.47 -11.70 -9.44
CA ARG A 41 3.85 -11.94 -9.04
C ARG A 41 4.81 -11.04 -9.80
N LYS A 42 5.76 -10.43 -9.09
CA LYS A 42 6.79 -9.57 -9.68
C LYS A 42 8.15 -9.81 -9.04
N GLN A 43 9.17 -10.04 -9.86
CA GLN A 43 10.56 -10.07 -9.38
C GLN A 43 11.05 -8.64 -9.19
N VAL A 44 11.67 -8.37 -8.05
CA VAL A 44 12.25 -7.07 -7.69
C VAL A 44 13.62 -7.27 -7.06
N VAL A 45 14.47 -6.26 -7.12
CA VAL A 45 15.76 -6.25 -6.41
C VAL A 45 15.61 -5.37 -5.17
N ILE A 46 15.74 -5.98 -4.00
CA ILE A 46 15.63 -5.36 -2.69
C ILE A 46 16.98 -5.52 -1.99
N ASP A 47 17.62 -4.42 -1.61
CA ASP A 47 18.95 -4.43 -0.95
C ASP A 47 20.03 -5.25 -1.71
N GLY A 48 19.95 -5.27 -3.03
CA GLY A 48 20.86 -6.03 -3.90
C GLY A 48 20.49 -7.52 -4.09
N GLU A 49 19.43 -7.99 -3.43
CA GLU A 49 18.95 -9.37 -3.52
C GLU A 49 17.69 -9.48 -4.38
N THR A 50 17.65 -10.47 -5.28
CA THR A 50 16.47 -10.75 -6.08
C THR A 50 15.39 -11.42 -5.22
N CYS A 51 14.26 -10.74 -5.11
CA CYS A 51 13.10 -11.14 -4.33
C CYS A 51 11.86 -11.26 -5.22
N LEU A 52 10.90 -12.09 -4.82
CA LEU A 52 9.61 -12.24 -5.47
C LEU A 52 8.54 -11.56 -4.61
N LEU A 53 7.83 -10.58 -5.17
CA LEU A 53 6.61 -10.08 -4.55
C LEU A 53 5.45 -10.93 -5.04
N ASP A 54 4.71 -11.53 -4.11
CA ASP A 54 3.41 -12.17 -4.35
C ASP A 54 2.33 -11.25 -3.79
N ILE A 55 1.64 -10.54 -4.67
CA ILE A 55 0.70 -9.47 -4.33
C ILE A 55 -0.71 -10.00 -4.53
N LEU A 56 -1.46 -10.08 -3.44
CA LEU A 56 -2.86 -10.44 -3.43
C LEU A 56 -3.72 -9.18 -3.52
N ASP A 57 -4.46 -9.05 -4.60
CA ASP A 57 -5.51 -8.05 -4.77
C ASP A 57 -6.85 -8.62 -4.28
N THR A 58 -7.43 -7.97 -3.26
CA THR A 58 -8.68 -8.46 -2.65
C THR A 58 -9.88 -7.74 -3.24
N ALA A 59 -11.02 -8.43 -3.38
CA ALA A 59 -12.30 -7.75 -3.55
C ALA A 59 -12.51 -6.72 -2.44
N GLY A 60 -13.08 -5.56 -2.78
CA GLY A 60 -13.52 -4.56 -1.80
C GLY A 60 -14.90 -4.84 -1.22
N GLN A 61 -15.46 -6.03 -1.44
CA GLN A 61 -16.79 -6.40 -0.98
C GLN A 61 -16.75 -7.22 0.31
N GLU A 62 -17.69 -6.89 1.18
CA GLU A 62 -17.62 -7.22 2.59
C GLU A 62 -18.19 -8.60 2.93
N GLU A 63 -18.67 -9.37 1.96
CA GLU A 63 -19.63 -10.44 2.26
C GLU A 63 -19.05 -11.75 2.83
N TYR A 64 -17.72 -11.97 2.85
CA TYR A 64 -17.14 -13.24 3.34
C TYR A 64 -16.01 -13.07 4.37
N SER A 65 -16.35 -13.07 5.66
CA SER A 65 -15.40 -12.93 6.78
C SER A 65 -14.30 -14.00 6.80
N ALA A 66 -14.61 -15.25 6.44
CA ALA A 66 -13.64 -16.35 6.45
C ALA A 66 -12.50 -16.17 5.43
N MET A 67 -12.80 -15.64 4.25
CA MET A 67 -11.77 -15.33 3.24
C MET A 67 -10.86 -14.20 3.71
N ARG A 68 -11.41 -13.23 4.47
CA ARG A 68 -10.62 -12.13 5.02
C ARG A 68 -9.57 -12.58 6.01
N ASP A 69 -9.96 -13.43 6.95
CA ASP A 69 -9.04 -13.96 7.95
C ASP A 69 -7.91 -14.76 7.29
N GLN A 70 -8.18 -15.44 6.17
CA GLN A 70 -7.16 -16.21 5.46
C GLN A 70 -6.05 -15.32 4.90
N TYR A 71 -6.39 -14.29 4.10
CA TYR A 71 -5.36 -13.42 3.53
C TYR A 71 -4.64 -12.57 4.59
N MET A 72 -5.33 -12.17 5.66
CA MET A 72 -4.69 -11.45 6.75
C MET A 72 -3.72 -12.34 7.52
N ARG A 73 -4.02 -13.63 7.63
CA ARG A 73 -3.13 -14.60 8.29
C ARG A 73 -1.89 -14.88 7.44
N THR A 74 -2.03 -15.03 6.12
CA THR A 74 -0.93 -15.39 5.22
C THR A 74 -0.09 -14.20 4.75
N GLY A 75 -0.65 -12.99 4.69
CA GLY A 75 0.05 -11.78 4.23
C GLY A 75 1.15 -11.31 5.18
N GLU A 76 2.34 -11.01 4.68
CA GLU A 76 3.50 -10.53 5.45
C GLU A 76 3.58 -9.01 5.49
N GLY A 77 2.96 -8.32 4.53
CA GLY A 77 2.82 -6.86 4.52
C GLY A 77 1.50 -6.42 3.89
N PHE A 78 1.00 -5.25 4.30
CA PHE A 78 -0.33 -4.77 3.93
C PHE A 78 -0.29 -3.37 3.33
N LEU A 79 -0.94 -3.19 2.18
CA LEU A 79 -1.22 -1.87 1.60
C LEU A 79 -2.65 -1.50 1.97
N CYS A 80 -2.82 -0.52 2.86
CA CYS A 80 -4.12 -0.02 3.28
C CYS A 80 -4.53 1.15 2.38
N VAL A 81 -5.39 0.87 1.40
CA VAL A 81 -5.74 1.81 0.33
C VAL A 81 -7.08 2.49 0.59
N PHE A 82 -7.08 3.82 0.53
CA PHE A 82 -8.29 4.64 0.44
C PHE A 82 -8.24 5.51 -0.82
N ALA A 83 -9.35 6.12 -1.21
CA ALA A 83 -9.35 7.11 -2.29
C ALA A 83 -9.46 8.53 -1.71
N ILE A 84 -8.62 9.46 -2.17
CA ILE A 84 -8.60 10.84 -1.64
C ILE A 84 -9.91 11.61 -1.84
N ASN A 85 -10.79 11.13 -2.72
CA ASN A 85 -12.11 11.68 -3.01
C ASN A 85 -13.25 10.95 -2.29
N ASN A 86 -12.93 10.07 -1.32
CA ASN A 86 -13.91 9.30 -0.57
C ASN A 86 -13.54 9.22 0.92
N THR A 87 -14.16 10.09 1.72
CA THR A 87 -13.93 10.18 3.18
C THR A 87 -14.29 8.89 3.91
N LYS A 88 -15.38 8.21 3.53
CA LYS A 88 -15.77 6.93 4.13
C LYS A 88 -14.68 5.88 3.97
N SER A 89 -14.09 5.78 2.77
CA SER A 89 -12.98 4.83 2.53
C SER A 89 -11.75 5.10 3.39
N PHE A 90 -11.54 6.35 3.81
CA PHE A 90 -10.46 6.73 4.71
C PHE A 90 -10.77 6.38 6.17
N GLU A 91 -12.03 6.55 6.60
CA GLU A 91 -12.50 6.13 7.92
C GLU A 91 -12.41 4.60 8.10
N ASP A 92 -12.74 3.84 7.06
CA ASP A 92 -12.71 2.38 7.06
C ASP A 92 -11.29 1.80 7.25
N ILE A 93 -10.23 2.57 7.00
CA ILE A 93 -8.83 2.16 7.22
C ILE A 93 -8.59 1.69 8.65
N HIS A 94 -9.21 2.35 9.63
CA HIS A 94 -9.09 1.95 11.03
C HIS A 94 -9.58 0.50 11.25
N GLN A 95 -10.71 0.14 10.63
CA GLN A 95 -11.29 -1.19 10.76
C GLN A 95 -10.39 -2.25 10.13
N TYR A 96 -9.86 -1.99 8.93
CA TYR A 96 -8.91 -2.91 8.28
C TYR A 96 -7.66 -3.12 9.12
N ARG A 97 -7.09 -2.06 9.69
CA ARG A 97 -5.92 -2.13 10.55
C ARG A 97 -6.16 -3.00 11.79
N GLU A 98 -7.25 -2.75 12.52
CA GLU A 98 -7.55 -3.52 13.73
C GLU A 98 -7.84 -4.99 13.42
N GLN A 99 -8.50 -5.29 12.30
CA GLN A 99 -8.70 -6.66 11.83
C GLN A 99 -7.37 -7.36 11.54
N ILE A 100 -6.47 -6.70 10.80
CA ILE A 100 -5.14 -7.26 10.49
C ILE A 100 -4.38 -7.58 11.77
N LYS A 101 -4.30 -6.64 12.71
CA LYS A 101 -3.61 -6.83 14.00
C LYS A 101 -4.19 -7.98 14.80
N ARG A 102 -5.52 -8.07 14.84
CA ARG A 102 -6.23 -9.15 15.53
C ARG A 102 -5.95 -10.51 14.90
N VAL A 103 -5.96 -10.63 13.58
CA VAL A 103 -5.68 -11.91 12.88
C VAL A 103 -4.21 -12.30 13.01
N LYS A 104 -3.31 -11.32 13.00
CA LYS A 104 -1.86 -11.52 13.19
C LYS A 104 -1.44 -11.75 14.63
N ASP A 105 -2.32 -11.44 15.59
CA ASP A 105 -2.01 -11.45 17.01
C ASP A 105 -0.73 -10.64 17.32
N SER A 106 -0.60 -9.47 16.69
CA SER A 106 0.58 -8.60 16.79
C SER A 106 0.21 -7.13 16.60
N ASP A 107 0.87 -6.27 17.37
CA ASP A 107 0.81 -4.81 17.19
C ASP A 107 1.82 -4.30 16.15
N ASP A 108 2.87 -5.08 15.90
CA ASP A 108 3.95 -4.75 14.97
C ASP A 108 3.74 -5.49 13.66
N VAL A 109 2.68 -5.08 12.94
CA VAL A 109 2.32 -5.63 11.65
C VAL A 109 2.64 -4.63 10.54
N PRO A 110 3.16 -5.08 9.41
CA PRO A 110 3.84 -4.20 8.48
C PRO A 110 2.84 -3.64 7.49
N MET A 111 2.66 -2.33 7.53
CA MET A 111 1.61 -1.68 6.74
C MET A 111 2.10 -0.39 6.10
N VAL A 112 1.47 -0.01 5.00
CA VAL A 112 1.62 1.30 4.36
C VAL A 112 0.23 1.86 4.10
N LEU A 113 0.00 3.12 4.50
CA LEU A 113 -1.20 3.86 4.15
C LEU A 113 -1.06 4.43 2.74
N VAL A 114 -2.04 4.19 1.88
CA VAL A 114 -2.03 4.60 0.47
C VAL A 114 -3.27 5.43 0.15
N GLY A 115 -3.07 6.71 -0.16
CA GLY A 115 -4.13 7.60 -0.65
C GLY A 115 -4.16 7.62 -2.17
N ASN A 116 -5.03 6.81 -2.78
CA ASN A 116 -5.12 6.69 -4.23
C ASN A 116 -5.98 7.79 -4.86
N LYS A 117 -5.90 7.90 -6.19
CA LYS A 117 -6.63 8.85 -7.05
C LYS A 117 -6.24 10.31 -6.80
N CYS A 118 -4.98 10.56 -6.44
CA CYS A 118 -4.48 11.91 -6.19
C CYS A 118 -4.51 12.83 -7.42
N ASP A 119 -4.73 12.26 -8.61
CA ASP A 119 -4.98 12.99 -9.86
C ASP A 119 -6.36 13.68 -9.91
N LEU A 120 -7.30 13.28 -9.06
CA LEU A 120 -8.63 13.88 -9.03
C LEU A 120 -8.62 15.20 -8.24
N ALA A 121 -9.14 16.26 -8.86
CA ALA A 121 -9.29 17.56 -8.21
C ALA A 121 -10.33 17.55 -7.06
N ALA A 122 -11.31 16.63 -7.11
CA ALA A 122 -12.36 16.48 -6.11
C ALA A 122 -11.85 15.78 -4.83
N ARG A 123 -10.90 16.40 -4.12
CA ARG A 123 -10.36 15.90 -2.85
C ARG A 123 -11.36 16.11 -1.71
N THR A 124 -11.58 15.07 -0.92
CA THR A 124 -12.36 15.14 0.34
C THR A 124 -11.54 14.76 1.57
N VAL A 125 -10.34 14.18 1.36
CA VAL A 125 -9.37 13.85 2.41
C VAL A 125 -8.09 14.63 2.17
N GLU A 126 -7.76 15.54 3.09
CA GLU A 126 -6.55 16.36 3.02
C GLU A 126 -5.30 15.51 3.26
N SER A 127 -4.21 15.76 2.51
CA SER A 127 -2.95 15.03 2.67
C SER A 127 -2.43 15.09 4.10
N ARG A 128 -2.62 16.24 4.76
CA ARG A 128 -2.24 16.44 6.16
C ARG A 128 -3.00 15.51 7.10
N GLN A 129 -4.31 15.36 6.90
CA GLN A 129 -5.15 14.48 7.72
C GLN A 129 -4.70 13.02 7.60
N ALA A 130 -4.44 12.55 6.38
CA ALA A 130 -3.94 11.20 6.15
C ALA A 130 -2.53 10.99 6.70
N GLN A 131 -1.67 12.00 6.60
CA GLN A 131 -0.33 11.96 7.18
C GLN A 131 -0.36 11.90 8.71
N ASP A 132 -1.21 12.69 9.35
CA ASP A 132 -1.38 12.69 10.81
C ASP A 132 -1.92 11.33 11.30
N LEU A 133 -2.86 10.73 10.56
CA LEU A 133 -3.35 9.37 10.84
C LEU A 133 -2.22 8.34 10.73
N ALA A 134 -1.45 8.34 9.64
CA ALA A 134 -0.35 7.40 9.44
C ALA A 134 0.73 7.53 10.54
N ARG A 135 1.05 8.76 10.96
CA ARG A 135 1.93 9.01 12.11
C ARG A 135 1.37 8.44 13.41
N SER A 136 0.07 8.60 13.65
CA SER A 136 -0.58 8.04 14.85
C SER A 136 -0.52 6.51 14.89
N TYR A 137 -0.49 5.87 13.71
CA TYR A 137 -0.34 4.42 13.58
C TYR A 137 1.12 3.94 13.51
N GLY A 138 2.08 4.85 13.38
CA GLY A 138 3.50 4.50 13.20
C GLY A 138 3.82 3.88 11.84
N ILE A 139 3.02 4.17 10.79
CA ILE A 139 3.19 3.57 9.46
C ILE A 139 3.51 4.63 8.39
N PRO A 140 4.17 4.28 7.28
CA PRO A 140 4.38 5.19 6.16
C PRO A 140 3.07 5.59 5.47
N TYR A 141 3.05 6.80 4.88
CA TYR A 141 1.97 7.29 4.04
C TYR A 141 2.50 7.71 2.66
N ILE A 142 1.77 7.36 1.62
CA ILE A 142 2.01 7.75 0.24
C ILE A 142 0.69 8.13 -0.45
N GLU A 143 0.73 9.15 -1.31
CA GLU A 143 -0.35 9.41 -2.26
C GLU A 143 0.00 8.81 -3.61
N THR A 144 -0.98 8.22 -4.28
CA THR A 144 -0.81 7.54 -5.56
C THR A 144 -1.91 7.89 -6.55
N SER A 145 -1.58 7.77 -7.83
CA SER A 145 -2.55 7.73 -8.92
C SER A 145 -2.23 6.55 -9.82
N ALA A 146 -3.09 5.53 -9.78
CA ALA A 146 -3.03 4.45 -10.75
C ALA A 146 -3.13 4.97 -12.20
N LYS A 147 -3.87 6.06 -12.42
CA LYS A 147 -4.11 6.64 -13.75
C LYS A 147 -2.90 7.39 -14.30
N THR A 148 -2.27 8.26 -13.51
CA THR A 148 -1.17 9.13 -13.98
C THR A 148 0.21 8.60 -13.63
N ARG A 149 0.30 7.43 -12.99
CA ARG A 149 1.55 6.81 -12.50
C ARG A 149 2.31 7.71 -11.51
N GLN A 150 1.61 8.61 -10.83
CA GLN A 150 2.20 9.48 -9.82
C GLN A 150 2.23 8.75 -8.47
N GLY A 151 3.36 8.84 -7.78
CA GLY A 151 3.49 8.53 -6.36
C GLY A 151 4.17 9.71 -5.69
N SER A 152 3.53 10.39 -4.74
CA SER A 152 4.12 11.51 -4.02
C SER A 152 4.26 11.18 -2.54
N ARG A 153 5.46 11.44 -1.99
CA ARG A 153 5.75 11.32 -0.56
C ARG A 153 5.53 12.67 0.12
N SER A 154 4.59 12.74 1.04
CA SER A 154 4.43 13.92 1.90
C SER A 154 5.40 13.80 3.09
N GLY A 155 6.64 14.24 2.95
CA GLY A 155 7.65 14.25 4.01
C GLY A 155 8.77 15.25 3.69
N SER A 156 9.21 16.04 4.66
CA SER A 156 10.18 17.13 4.49
C SER A 156 11.49 16.65 3.84
N GLY A 157 11.62 16.94 2.55
CA GLY A 157 12.80 16.65 1.73
C GLY A 157 12.42 16.75 0.26
N SER A 158 12.75 17.88 -0.37
CA SER A 158 12.57 18.09 -1.81
C SER A 158 13.38 17.06 -2.59
N SER A 159 12.74 15.97 -2.96
CA SER A 159 13.17 15.10 -4.04
C SER A 159 11.89 14.69 -4.75
N SER A 160 11.83 14.93 -6.05
CA SER A 160 10.78 14.54 -6.99
C SER A 160 10.73 13.02 -7.15
N GLY A 161 10.65 12.32 -6.02
CA GLY A 161 10.68 10.87 -5.92
C GLY A 161 9.28 10.32 -6.12
N THR A 162 9.12 9.53 -7.17
CA THR A 162 7.99 8.62 -7.30
C THR A 162 7.99 7.61 -6.15
N LEU A 163 6.96 6.77 -6.06
CA LEU A 163 6.94 5.59 -5.17
C LEU A 163 8.20 4.69 -5.31
N TRP A 164 9.02 4.94 -6.33
CA TRP A 164 10.04 4.08 -6.90
C TRP A 164 11.46 4.65 -6.85
N ASP A 165 11.68 5.86 -6.30
CA ASP A 165 13.01 6.45 -6.25
C ASP A 165 13.77 6.07 -4.96
N PRO A 166 15.03 5.60 -5.05
CA PRO A 166 15.88 5.40 -3.87
C PRO A 166 16.12 6.74 -3.15
N PRO A 167 16.27 6.75 -1.82
CA PRO A 167 16.56 7.99 -1.11
C PRO A 167 17.93 8.50 -1.54
N SER A 168 18.07 9.82 -1.61
CA SER A 168 19.39 10.43 -1.85
C SER A 168 20.40 9.91 -0.81
N PRO A 169 21.64 9.58 -1.21
CA PRO A 169 22.67 9.12 -0.29
C PRO A 169 22.84 10.15 0.84
N GLY A 170 22.52 9.77 2.08
CA GLY A 170 22.63 10.64 3.26
C GLY A 170 21.34 10.93 4.02
N THR A 171 20.18 10.46 3.57
CA THR A 171 18.91 10.67 4.30
C THR A 171 18.72 9.61 5.39
N HIS A 172 19.15 9.89 6.61
CA HIS A 172 18.81 9.05 7.77
C HIS A 172 17.31 9.15 8.08
N VAL A 173 16.52 8.14 7.69
CA VAL A 173 15.14 7.98 8.16
C VAL A 173 15.19 7.45 9.60
N THR A 174 15.02 8.35 10.56
CA THR A 174 15.20 8.12 12.00
C THR A 174 14.01 7.49 12.72
N GLN A 175 13.25 6.58 12.10
CA GLN A 175 12.28 5.75 12.83
C GLN A 175 12.20 4.35 12.22
N ARG A 176 12.99 3.43 12.77
CA ARG A 176 12.99 1.99 12.45
C ARG A 176 12.10 1.26 13.46
N PRO A 177 10.99 0.61 13.06
CA PRO A 177 10.43 -0.49 13.83
C PRO A 177 11.42 -1.66 13.79
N SER A 178 11.74 -2.23 14.94
CA SER A 178 12.79 -3.24 15.13
C SER A 178 12.46 -4.63 14.56
N SER A 179 11.25 -4.85 14.05
CA SER A 179 10.86 -6.11 13.38
C SER A 179 11.19 -6.14 11.88
N TRP A 180 11.51 -4.98 11.28
CA TRP A 180 11.95 -4.84 9.90
C TRP A 180 13.44 -4.54 9.88
N CYS A 181 14.25 -5.57 10.12
CA CYS A 181 15.66 -5.48 9.76
C CYS A 181 15.79 -5.32 8.24
N GLY A 182 15.92 -4.07 7.78
CA GLY A 182 16.14 -3.73 6.38
C GLY A 182 14.92 -3.01 5.79
N GLY A 183 15.01 -1.69 5.64
CA GLY A 183 13.93 -0.90 5.10
C GLY A 183 13.75 -1.16 3.61
N CYS A 184 12.90 -2.10 3.23
CA CYS A 184 12.64 -2.37 1.81
C CYS A 184 11.24 -2.93 1.59
N LEU A 185 10.28 -2.03 1.39
CA LEU A 185 9.01 -2.37 0.75
C LEU A 185 8.69 -1.39 -0.40
N LEU A 186 9.59 -0.44 -0.67
CA LEU A 186 9.41 0.63 -1.64
C LEU A 186 10.59 0.78 -2.62
N TYR A 187 11.57 -0.13 -2.58
CA TYR A 187 12.76 -0.07 -3.42
C TYR A 187 12.74 -1.23 -4.40
N ALA A 188 12.12 -0.99 -5.55
CA ALA A 188 12.29 -1.82 -6.73
C ALA A 188 12.79 -0.88 -7.84
N SER A 189 14.11 -0.86 -8.03
CA SER A 189 14.72 -0.22 -9.20
C SER A 189 14.33 -1.00 -10.47
N PRO A 190 14.23 -0.33 -11.64
CA PRO A 190 14.08 -1.00 -12.93
C PRO A 190 15.30 -1.87 -13.28
#